data_AF-A0A520IBS6-F1
#
_entry.id   AF-A0A520IBS6-F1
#
_cell.length_a   1.000
_cell.length_b   1.000
_cell.length_c   1.000
_cell.angle_alpha   90.00
_cell.angle_beta   90.00
_cell.angle_gamma   90.00
#
_symmetry.space_group_name_H-M   'P 1'
#
loop_
_entity.id
_entity.type
_entity.pdbx_description
1 polymer ?
#
loop_
_entity_poly.entity_id
_entity_poly.type
_entity_poly.pdbx_seq_one_letter_code
_entity_poly.pdbx_strand_id
1 'polypeptide(L)'
;GGLWISGYSFGAFVGMQLLMRRPEISGWVSVAPPANHYDFGFLAPCPCSGLMLHGDNDELVPEPAVRKLVDKLNTQKNVVVDYRVFPGVDHVFATHAEQVGTAIEEHVGQIMARKAMALAAD
;
A
#
# COMPACT_ATOMS: atom_id res chain seq x y z
N GLY A 1 -17.92 3.91 8.51
CA GLY A 1 -16.89 3.51 7.54
C GLY A 1 -15.65 4.33 7.78
N GLY A 2 -14.46 3.76 7.57
CA GLY A 2 -13.21 4.53 7.65
C GLY A 2 -12.94 5.25 6.32
N LEU A 3 -12.25 6.39 6.36
CA LEU A 3 -11.72 7.02 5.14
C LEU A 3 -10.45 6.27 4.71
N TRP A 4 -10.31 6.04 3.40
CA TRP A 4 -9.17 5.38 2.79
C TRP A 4 -8.57 6.27 1.70
N ILE A 5 -7.29 6.01 1.40
CA ILE A 5 -6.61 6.63 0.26
C ILE A 5 -5.99 5.55 -0.62
N SER A 6 -6.10 5.72 -1.94
CA SER A 6 -5.46 4.82 -2.90
C SER A 6 -4.72 5.65 -3.94
N GLY A 7 -3.54 5.18 -4.34
CA GLY A 7 -2.74 5.85 -5.36
C GLY A 7 -1.96 4.85 -6.22
N TYR A 8 -1.85 5.17 -7.51
CA TYR A 8 -1.05 4.44 -8.49
C TYR A 8 0.13 5.30 -8.93
N SER A 9 1.34 4.70 -8.99
CA SER A 9 2.57 5.37 -9.41
C SER A 9 2.81 6.68 -8.65
N PHE A 10 2.96 7.82 -9.34
CA PHE A 10 3.06 9.13 -8.70
C PHE A 10 1.92 9.43 -7.71
N GLY A 11 0.70 8.95 -8.00
CA GLY A 11 -0.44 9.05 -7.09
C GLY A 11 -0.23 8.32 -5.76
N ALA A 12 0.55 7.23 -5.73
CA ALA A 12 0.92 6.56 -4.49
C ALA A 12 1.80 7.47 -3.60
N PHE A 13 2.79 8.14 -4.20
CA PHE A 13 3.62 9.11 -3.46
C PHE A 13 2.80 10.26 -2.88
N VAL A 14 1.91 10.87 -3.68
CA VAL A 14 1.00 11.93 -3.22
C VAL A 14 0.04 11.42 -2.14
N GLY A 15 -0.52 10.23 -2.33
CA GLY A 15 -1.44 9.61 -1.38
C GLY A 15 -0.79 9.37 -0.02
N MET A 16 0.43 8.83 -0.01
CA MET A 16 1.19 8.60 1.22
C MET A 16 1.59 9.92 1.91
N GLN A 17 1.84 11.00 1.15
CA GLN A 17 2.03 12.32 1.75
C GLN A 17 0.76 12.87 2.42
N LEU A 18 -0.42 12.62 1.83
CA LEU A 18 -1.69 13.04 2.40
C LEU A 18 -2.05 12.19 3.64
N LEU A 19 -1.73 10.90 3.62
CA LEU A 19 -1.85 9.98 4.76
C LEU A 19 -1.18 10.57 6.01
N MET A 20 0.04 11.09 5.88
CA MET A 20 0.75 11.71 7.01
C MET A 20 0.11 13.01 7.55
N ARG A 21 -0.84 13.60 6.82
CA ARG A 21 -1.42 14.91 7.13
C ARG A 21 -2.89 14.84 7.55
N ARG A 22 -3.53 13.67 7.42
CA ARG A 22 -4.98 13.49 7.60
C ARG A 22 -5.25 12.32 8.55
N PRO A 23 -5.38 12.56 9.86
CA PRO A 23 -5.58 11.51 10.86
C PRO A 23 -6.90 10.74 10.69
N GLU A 24 -7.86 11.26 9.93
CA GLU A 24 -9.09 10.54 9.58
C GLU A 24 -8.87 9.40 8.57
N ILE A 25 -7.73 9.37 7.87
CA ILE A 25 -7.39 8.28 6.96
C ILE A 25 -6.96 7.06 7.78
N SER A 26 -7.72 5.98 7.63
CA SER A 26 -7.63 4.77 8.44
C SER A 26 -7.11 3.54 7.69
N GLY A 27 -6.79 3.69 6.41
CA GLY A 27 -6.20 2.66 5.57
C GLY A 27 -5.74 3.24 4.24
N TRP A 28 -4.81 2.56 3.58
CA TRP A 28 -4.23 3.01 2.33
C TRP A 28 -3.88 1.87 1.37
N VAL A 29 -3.86 2.19 0.08
CA VAL A 29 -3.40 1.31 -1.01
C VAL A 29 -2.39 2.09 -1.86
N SER A 30 -1.24 1.50 -2.13
CA SER A 30 -0.24 2.03 -3.06
C SER A 30 0.09 1.00 -4.12
N VAL A 31 -0.14 1.32 -5.39
CA VAL A 31 0.19 0.47 -6.55
C VAL A 31 1.37 1.09 -7.28
N ALA A 32 2.40 0.30 -7.54
CA ALA A 32 3.61 0.72 -8.28
C ALA A 32 4.32 1.97 -7.70
N PRO A 33 4.52 2.11 -6.37
CA PRO A 33 5.06 3.35 -5.82
C PRO A 33 6.49 3.60 -6.32
N PRO A 34 6.80 4.79 -6.87
CA PRO A 34 8.10 5.10 -7.47
C PRO A 34 9.20 5.37 -6.43
N ALA A 35 9.48 4.38 -5.58
CA ALA A 35 10.38 4.46 -4.43
C ALA A 35 11.87 4.64 -4.79
N ASN A 36 12.24 4.45 -6.06
CA ASN A 36 13.55 4.78 -6.60
C ASN A 36 13.67 6.24 -7.07
N HIS A 37 12.55 6.92 -7.36
CA HIS A 37 12.53 8.31 -7.85
C HIS A 37 12.17 9.31 -6.75
N TYR A 38 11.33 8.92 -5.79
CA TYR A 38 10.85 9.79 -4.73
C TYR A 38 11.21 9.25 -3.34
N ASP A 39 11.49 10.17 -2.41
CA ASP A 39 11.79 9.82 -1.03
C ASP A 39 10.51 9.64 -0.21
N PHE A 40 10.24 8.39 0.19
CA PHE A 40 9.16 8.01 1.11
C PHE A 40 9.59 8.11 2.59
N GLY A 41 10.74 8.73 2.88
CA GLY A 41 11.29 8.91 4.22
C GLY A 41 10.39 9.64 5.21
N PHE A 42 9.41 10.39 4.73
CA PHE A 42 8.39 11.06 5.54
C PHE A 42 7.46 10.10 6.30
N LEU A 43 7.39 8.81 5.91
CA LEU A 43 6.61 7.79 6.59
C LEU A 43 7.33 7.26 7.84
N ALA A 44 7.60 8.15 8.80
CA ALA A 44 8.37 7.82 10.00
C ALA A 44 7.80 8.54 11.25
N PRO A 45 6.85 7.92 11.98
CA PRO A 45 6.18 6.65 11.70
C PRO A 45 5.00 6.79 10.73
N CYS A 46 4.71 5.74 9.97
CA CYS A 46 3.48 5.59 9.20
C CYS A 46 2.29 5.48 10.17
N PRO A 47 1.16 6.17 9.93
CA PRO A 47 0.08 6.27 10.91
C PRO A 47 -0.81 5.03 10.97
N CYS A 48 -0.85 4.20 9.92
CA CYS A 48 -1.66 2.98 9.90
C CYS A 48 -1.11 1.94 8.91
N SER A 49 -1.60 0.70 9.06
CA SER A 49 -1.33 -0.42 8.14
C SER A 49 -2.03 -0.21 6.79
N GLY A 50 -1.53 -0.86 5.75
CA GLY A 50 -2.11 -0.76 4.40
C GLY A 50 -1.53 -1.76 3.40
N LEU A 51 -1.92 -1.60 2.14
CA LEU A 51 -1.57 -2.49 1.04
C LEU A 51 -0.58 -1.83 0.09
N MET A 52 0.46 -2.56 -0.29
CA MET A 52 1.40 -2.20 -1.34
C MET A 52 1.40 -3.29 -2.42
N LEU A 53 1.13 -2.92 -3.66
CA LEU A 53 1.13 -3.81 -4.83
C LEU A 53 2.25 -3.38 -5.79
N HIS A 54 3.00 -4.34 -6.31
CA HIS A 54 4.09 -4.07 -7.26
C HIS A 54 4.24 -5.19 -8.28
N GLY A 55 4.74 -4.88 -9.48
CA GLY A 55 5.12 -5.88 -10.48
C GLY A 55 6.61 -6.20 -10.39
N ASP A 56 7.03 -7.46 -10.55
CA ASP A 56 8.46 -7.81 -10.52
C ASP A 56 9.21 -7.49 -11.81
N ASN A 57 8.50 -7.24 -12.92
CA ASN A 57 9.04 -6.85 -14.21
C ASN A 57 8.87 -5.35 -14.49
N ASP A 58 8.71 -4.55 -13.44
CA ASP A 58 8.66 -3.09 -13.53
C ASP A 58 10.06 -2.51 -13.80
N GLU A 59 10.32 -2.17 -15.06
CA GLU A 59 11.58 -1.58 -15.50
C GLU A 59 11.75 -0.11 -15.07
N LEU A 60 10.65 0.60 -14.76
CA LEU A 60 10.70 1.98 -14.32
C LEU A 60 11.02 2.07 -12.82
N VAL A 61 10.47 1.15 -12.04
CA VAL A 61 10.63 1.07 -10.59
C VAL A 61 10.98 -0.38 -10.25
N PRO A 62 12.27 -0.72 -10.15
CA PRO A 62 12.68 -2.07 -9.80
C PRO A 62 12.09 -2.51 -8.46
N GLU A 63 11.50 -3.72 -8.40
CA GLU A 63 10.89 -4.30 -7.20
C GLU A 63 11.75 -4.17 -5.93
N PRO A 64 13.08 -4.35 -5.98
CA PRO A 64 13.91 -4.25 -4.76
C PRO A 64 13.86 -2.86 -4.10
N ALA A 65 13.63 -1.79 -4.85
CA ALA A 65 13.46 -0.45 -4.27
C ALA A 65 12.16 -0.35 -3.46
N VAL A 66 11.08 -0.97 -3.94
CA VAL A 66 9.80 -1.03 -3.23
C VAL A 66 9.89 -1.96 -2.02
N ARG A 67 10.52 -3.13 -2.16
CA ARG A 67 10.78 -4.02 -1.03
C ARG A 67 11.54 -3.35 0.11
N LYS A 68 12.60 -2.60 -0.21
CA LYS A 68 13.36 -1.84 0.79
C LYS A 68 12.48 -0.83 1.56
N LEU A 69 11.55 -0.18 0.88
CA LEU A 69 10.57 0.70 1.51
C LEU A 69 9.64 -0.09 2.45
N VAL A 70 9.07 -1.20 1.97
CA VAL A 70 8.20 -2.09 2.77
C VAL A 70 8.91 -2.57 4.03
N ASP A 71 10.14 -3.07 3.90
CA ASP A 71 10.94 -3.57 5.01
C ASP A 71 11.16 -2.47 6.06
N LYS A 72 11.48 -1.25 5.63
CA LYS A 72 11.61 -0.08 6.52
C LYS A 72 10.31 0.23 7.25
N LEU A 73 9.17 0.22 6.57
CA LEU A 73 7.86 0.47 7.19
C LEU A 73 7.52 -0.60 8.22
N ASN A 74 7.81 -1.88 7.92
CA ASN A 74 7.55 -3.01 8.81
C ASN A 74 8.49 -3.08 10.04
N THR A 75 9.55 -2.27 10.09
CA THR A 75 10.32 -2.09 11.34
C THR A 75 9.60 -1.21 12.37
N GLN A 76 8.54 -0.50 11.96
CA GLN A 76 7.83 0.44 12.83
C GLN A 76 6.80 -0.32 13.67
N LYS A 77 6.66 0.10 14.94
CA LYS A 77 5.66 -0.51 15.83
C LYS A 77 4.25 -0.21 15.34
N ASN A 78 3.34 -1.19 15.48
CA ASN A 78 1.90 -1.08 15.20
C ASN A 78 1.52 -0.88 13.72
N VAL A 79 2.44 -1.07 12.78
CA VAL A 79 2.17 -1.02 11.35
C VAL A 79 2.61 -2.32 10.71
N VAL A 80 1.74 -2.88 9.87
CA VAL A 80 2.06 -4.01 8.99
C VAL A 80 1.64 -3.62 7.58
N VAL A 81 2.60 -3.63 6.66
CA VAL A 81 2.34 -3.47 5.24
C VAL A 81 2.08 -4.85 4.63
N ASP A 82 0.88 -5.04 4.10
CA ASP A 82 0.56 -6.15 3.20
C ASP A 82 1.24 -5.87 1.87
N TYR A 83 2.30 -6.60 1.54
CA TYR A 83 3.07 -6.40 0.32
C TYR A 83 2.87 -7.58 -0.62
N ARG A 84 2.32 -7.32 -1.81
CA ARG A 84 2.10 -8.34 -2.84
C ARG A 84 2.82 -7.97 -4.11
N VAL A 85 3.53 -8.94 -4.67
CA VAL A 85 4.29 -8.81 -5.91
C VAL A 85 3.64 -9.66 -6.98
N PHE A 86 3.38 -9.09 -8.15
CA PHE A 86 2.76 -9.77 -9.28
C PHE A 86 3.83 -10.23 -10.29
N PRO A 87 3.95 -11.55 -10.54
CA PRO A 87 4.96 -12.09 -11.44
C PRO A 87 4.74 -11.68 -12.90
N GLY A 88 5.81 -11.26 -13.58
CA GLY A 88 5.82 -10.85 -14.98
C GLY A 88 5.11 -9.53 -15.27
N VAL A 89 4.69 -8.79 -14.24
CA VAL A 89 3.91 -7.57 -14.39
C VAL A 89 4.83 -6.35 -14.46
N ASP A 90 4.58 -5.49 -15.45
CA ASP A 90 5.30 -4.23 -15.65
C ASP A 90 4.69 -3.07 -14.85
N HIS A 91 5.25 -1.87 -15.00
CA HIS A 91 4.76 -0.67 -14.31
C HIS A 91 3.30 -0.33 -14.60
N VAL A 92 2.79 -0.69 -15.79
CA VAL A 92 1.52 -0.20 -16.32
C VAL A 92 0.34 -1.09 -15.93
N PHE A 93 0.58 -2.38 -15.64
CA PHE A 93 -0.47 -3.34 -15.26
C PHE A 93 -1.56 -3.46 -16.34
N ALA A 94 -1.22 -3.26 -17.63
CA ALA A 94 -2.19 -3.07 -18.71
C ALA A 94 -3.27 -4.16 -18.82
N THR A 95 -2.90 -5.41 -18.53
CA THR A 95 -3.80 -6.58 -18.56
C THR A 95 -4.06 -7.17 -17.17
N HIS A 96 -3.70 -6.46 -16.10
CA HIS A 96 -3.72 -6.96 -14.72
C HIS A 96 -4.64 -6.15 -13.80
N ALA A 97 -5.45 -5.25 -14.35
CA ALA A 97 -6.38 -4.41 -13.58
C ALA A 97 -7.36 -5.24 -12.73
N GLU A 98 -7.85 -6.38 -13.24
CA GLU A 98 -8.72 -7.28 -12.48
C GLU A 98 -7.99 -7.89 -11.28
N GLN A 99 -6.76 -8.38 -11.47
CA GLN A 99 -5.93 -8.92 -10.38
C GLN A 99 -5.63 -7.86 -9.31
N VAL A 100 -5.34 -6.62 -9.72
CA VAL A 100 -5.20 -5.48 -8.80
C VAL A 100 -6.48 -5.27 -8.01
N GLY A 101 -7.64 -5.26 -8.68
CA GLY A 101 -8.96 -5.13 -8.06
C GLY A 101 -9.22 -6.22 -7.02
N THR A 102 -9.04 -7.49 -7.39
CA THR A 102 -9.19 -8.63 -6.48
C THR A 102 -8.26 -8.50 -5.26
N ALA A 103 -6.99 -8.14 -5.47
CA ALA A 103 -6.05 -8.00 -4.37
C ALA A 103 -6.47 -6.91 -3.37
N ILE A 104 -7.00 -5.79 -3.87
CA ILE A 104 -7.54 -4.69 -3.06
C ILE A 104 -8.79 -5.14 -2.30
N GLU A 105 -9.74 -5.79 -2.98
CA GLU A 105 -10.98 -6.29 -2.37
C GLU A 105 -10.69 -7.28 -1.24
N GLU A 106 -9.77 -8.22 -1.45
CA GLU A 106 -9.32 -9.17 -0.44
C GLU A 106 -8.74 -8.44 0.79
N HIS A 107 -7.83 -7.49 0.58
CA HIS A 107 -7.19 -6.75 1.67
C HIS A 107 -8.22 -5.95 2.47
N VAL A 108 -9.05 -5.16 1.79
CA VAL A 108 -10.07 -4.32 2.43
C VAL A 108 -11.09 -5.19 3.16
N GLY A 109 -11.53 -6.29 2.54
CA GLY A 109 -12.45 -7.26 3.13
C GLY A 109 -11.91 -7.86 4.43
N GLN A 110 -10.64 -8.27 4.45
CA GLN A 110 -9.98 -8.78 5.65
C GLN A 110 -9.91 -7.74 6.78
N ILE A 111 -9.57 -6.49 6.47
CA ILE A 111 -9.49 -5.40 7.47
C ILE A 111 -10.88 -5.08 8.03
N MET A 112 -11.91 -5.03 7.19
CA MET A 112 -13.29 -4.79 7.64
C MET A 112 -13.82 -5.92 8.52
N ALA A 113 -13.55 -7.18 8.14
CA ALA A 113 -13.95 -8.34 8.94
C ALA A 113 -13.27 -8.35 10.32
N ARG A 114 -11.95 -8.07 10.38
CA ARG A 114 -11.21 -7.96 11.65
C ARG A 114 -11.79 -6.88 12.57
N LYS A 115 -12.13 -5.72 12.00
CA LYS A 115 -12.73 -4.62 12.76
C LYS A 115 -14.11 -5.00 13.31
N ALA A 116 -14.94 -5.67 12.51
CA ALA A 116 -16.26 -6.14 12.94
C ALA A 116 -16.15 -7.16 14.09
N MET A 117 -15.20 -8.09 14.01
CA MET A 117 -14.96 -9.05 15.10
C MET A 117 -14.46 -8.39 16.38
N ALA A 118 -13.54 -7.41 16.29
CA ALA A 118 -13.07 -6.68 17.45
C ALA A 118 -14.22 -5.93 18.16
N LEU A 119 -15.08 -5.24 17.39
CA LEU A 119 -16.27 -4.56 17.91
C LEU A 119 -17.30 -5.50 18.53
N ALA A 120 -17.37 -6.76 18.09
CA ALA A 120 -18.29 -7.76 18.63
C ALA A 120 -17.74 -8.46 19.90
N ALA A 121 -16.44 -8.32 20.16
CA ALA A 121 -15.76 -8.88 21.33
C ALA A 121 -15.65 -7.90 22.51
N ASP A 122 -15.87 -6.61 22.24
CA ASP A 122 -16.01 -5.52 23.23
C ASP A 122 -17.46 -5.41 23.75
#